data_AF-A0A1Q9P7W8-F1
#
_entry.id   AF-A0A1Q9P7W8-F1
#
_cell.length_a   1.000
_cell.length_b   1.000
_cell.length_c   1.000
_cell.angle_alpha   90.00
_cell.angle_beta   90.00
_cell.angle_gamma   90.00
#
_symmetry.space_group_name_H-M   'P 1'
#
loop_
_entity.id
_entity.type
_entity.pdbx_description
1 polymer ?
#
loop_
_entity_poly.entity_id
_entity_poly.type
_entity_poly.pdbx_seq_one_letter_code
_entity_poly.pdbx_strand_id
1 'polypeptide(L)' 'MAEGLKWMQCPVCKESIYWEVPKDELKKVKRFPVPVVVKHKDHYLICYLDSHHQLADTEVAIVGVEGKSEK' A
#
# COMPACT_ATOMS: atom_id res chain seq x y z
N MET A 1 11.34 15.34 10.74
CA MET A 1 11.57 13.88 10.94
C MET A 1 10.53 13.17 10.09
N ALA A 2 10.88 12.04 9.49
CA ALA A 2 10.12 11.40 8.40
C ALA A 2 8.78 10.79 8.86
N GLU A 3 7.83 11.63 9.28
CA GLU A 3 6.49 11.23 9.71
C GLU A 3 5.62 10.87 8.50
N GLY A 4 5.91 9.74 7.85
CA GLY A 4 5.12 9.28 6.70
C GLY A 4 5.81 8.27 5.79
N LEU A 5 7.14 8.24 5.82
CA LEU A 5 7.95 7.26 5.09
C LEU A 5 7.90 5.91 5.80
N LYS A 6 7.19 4.96 5.20
CA LYS A 6 7.23 3.55 5.57
C LYS A 6 8.27 2.86 4.70
N TRP A 7 9.04 1.98 5.33
CA TRP A 7 9.89 1.05 4.62
C TRP A 7 9.28 -0.34 4.72
N MET A 8 9.41 -1.13 3.66
CA MET A 8 9.12 -2.55 3.67
C MET A 8 10.10 -3.28 2.76
N GLN A 9 10.32 -4.56 3.02
CA GLN A 9 11.06 -5.41 2.09
C GLN A 9 10.06 -6.05 1.13
N CYS A 10 10.34 -5.93 -0.17
CA CYS A 10 9.55 -6.62 -1.17
C CYS A 10 9.68 -8.15 -1.00
N PRO A 11 8.59 -8.89 -0.81
CA PRO A 11 8.64 -10.36 -0.72
C PRO A 11 9.07 -11.04 -2.03
N VAL A 12 8.96 -10.35 -3.18
CA VAL A 12 9.32 -10.89 -4.51
C VAL A 12 10.81 -10.73 -4.81
N CYS A 13 11.31 -9.48 -4.82
CA CYS A 13 12.70 -9.19 -5.19
C CYS A 13 13.65 -9.01 -4.00
N LYS A 14 13.13 -9.00 -2.76
CA LYS A 14 13.88 -8.76 -1.52
C LYS A 14 14.52 -7.38 -1.41
N GLU A 15 14.17 -6.45 -2.29
CA GLU A 15 14.64 -5.07 -2.25
C GLU A 15 13.86 -4.25 -1.21
N SER A 16 14.52 -3.25 -0.63
CA SER A 16 13.89 -2.31 0.30
C SER A 16 13.11 -1.26 -0.47
N ILE A 17 11.82 -1.18 -0.20
CA ILE A 17 10.90 -0.19 -0.75
C ILE A 17 10.64 0.86 0.33
N TYR A 18 10.85 2.12 -0.03
CA TYR A 18 10.44 3.27 0.77
C TYR A 18 9.27 3.95 0.07
N TRP A 19 8.17 4.14 0.79
CA TRP A 19 6.97 4.75 0.24
C TRP A 19 6.34 5.68 1.27
N GLU A 20 5.66 6.69 0.78
CA GLU A 20 4.93 7.64 1.62
C GLU A 20 3.47 7.20 1.75
N VAL A 21 3.01 7.10 2.99
CA VAL A 21 1.61 6.73 3.27
C VAL A 21 0.71 7.93 3.00
N PRO A 22 -0.35 7.79 2.15
CA PRO A 22 -1.26 8.88 1.83
C PRO A 22 -2.22 9.18 2.99
N LYS A 23 -1.71 9.82 4.05
CA LYS A 23 -2.43 10.09 5.30
C LYS A 23 -3.73 10.86 5.10
N ASP A 24 -3.76 11.83 4.19
CA ASP A 24 -4.95 12.66 3.99
C ASP A 24 -6.10 11.92 3.31
N GLU A 25 -5.79 10.91 2.50
CA GLU A 25 -6.80 10.00 1.94
C GLU A 25 -7.25 8.99 3.00
N LEU A 26 -6.33 8.47 3.81
CA LEU A 26 -6.65 7.51 4.88
C LEU A 26 -7.57 8.08 5.96
N LYS A 27 -7.46 9.38 6.28
CA LYS A 27 -8.38 10.07 7.20
C LYS A 27 -9.84 10.05 6.74
N LYS A 28 -10.08 9.91 5.43
CA LYS A 28 -11.45 9.89 4.85
C LYS A 28 -12.06 8.48 4.89
N VAL A 29 -11.27 7.46 5.16
CA VAL A 29 -11.71 6.07 5.12
C VAL A 29 -12.38 5.70 6.44
N LYS A 30 -13.55 5.05 6.35
CA LYS A 30 -14.39 4.72 7.52
C LYS A 30 -14.12 3.33 8.10
N ARG A 31 -13.35 2.49 7.40
CA ARG A 31 -13.12 1.08 7.74
C ARG A 31 -11.66 0.72 7.56
N PHE A 32 -11.14 -0.06 8.49
CA PHE A 32 -9.78 -0.58 8.51
C PHE A 32 -9.82 -2.12 8.61
N PRO A 33 -8.80 -2.84 8.13
CA PRO A 33 -7.62 -2.31 7.44
C PRO A 33 -7.91 -1.81 6.01
N VAL A 34 -7.20 -0.77 5.59
CA VAL A 34 -7.34 -0.18 4.25
C VAL A 34 -6.31 -0.78 3.32
N PRO A 35 -6.71 -1.37 2.18
CA PRO A 35 -5.76 -1.83 1.17
C PRO A 35 -5.17 -0.64 0.41
N VAL A 36 -3.85 -0.56 0.35
CA VAL A 36 -3.11 0.41 -0.48
C VAL A 36 -2.28 -0.37 -1.48
N VAL A 37 -2.49 -0.11 -2.77
CA VAL A 37 -1.73 -0.76 -3.83
C VAL A 37 -0.45 0.03 -4.10
N VAL A 38 0.70 -0.61 -3.89
CA VAL A 38 2.03 -0.08 -4.19
C VAL A 38 2.57 -0.82 -5.40
N LYS A 39 2.80 -0.11 -6.50
CA LYS A 39 3.45 -0.67 -7.68
C LYS A 39 4.96 -0.67 -7.48
N HIS A 40 5.57 -1.86 -7.49
CA HIS A 40 7.02 -2.01 -7.42
C HIS A 40 7.54 -2.75 -8.67
N LYS A 41 8.22 -2.02 -9.55
CA LYS A 41 8.74 -2.54 -10.82
C LYS A 41 7.65 -3.28 -11.62
N ASP A 42 7.69 -4.61 -11.63
CA ASP A 42 6.84 -5.50 -12.42
C ASP A 42 5.76 -6.24 -11.60
N HIS A 43 5.65 -5.97 -10.30
CA HIS A 43 4.61 -6.56 -9.44
C HIS A 43 3.92 -5.50 -8.59
N TYR A 44 2.71 -5.84 -8.16
CA TYR A 44 1.91 -5.00 -7.29
C TYR A 44 1.95 -5.57 -5.88
N LEU A 45 2.08 -4.71 -4.89
CA LEU A 45 2.02 -5.06 -3.48
C LEU A 45 0.75 -4.45 -2.89
N ILE A 46 -0.09 -5.27 -2.29
CA ILE A 46 -1.28 -4.81 -1.58
C ILE A 46 -0.91 -4.70 -0.11
N CYS A 47 -0.80 -3.47 0.37
CA CYS A 47 -0.36 -3.15 1.70
C CYS A 47 -1.58 -2.78 2.55
N TYR A 48 -1.89 -3.57 3.55
CA TYR A 48 -3.00 -3.29 4.45
C TYR A 48 -2.55 -2.39 5.58
N LEU A 49 -3.15 -1.21 5.66
CA LEU A 49 -2.87 -0.25 6.73
C LEU A 49 -3.96 -0.29 7.80
N ASP A 50 -3.57 -0.32 9.08
CA ASP A 50 -4.50 -0.24 10.20
C ASP A 50 -4.90 1.22 10.53
N SER A 51 -5.77 1.40 11.53
CA SER A 51 -6.22 2.71 12.01
C SER A 51 -5.11 3.65 12.50
N HIS A 52 -3.95 3.11 12.88
CA HIS A 52 -2.77 3.88 13.28
C HIS A 52 -1.80 4.13 12.11
N HIS A 53 -2.22 3.85 10.87
CA HIS A 53 -1.39 3.93 9.67
C HIS A 53 -0.15 3.02 9.74
N GLN A 54 -0.23 1.91 10.46
CA GLN A 54 0.80 0.88 10.50
C GLN A 54 0.49 -0.20 9.47
N LEU A 55 1.56 -0.79 8.92
CA LEU A 55 1.44 -1.90 7.99
C LEU A 55 1.04 -3.13 8.81
N ALA A 56 -0.17 -3.61 8.58
CA ALA A 56 -0.72 -4.77 9.24
C ALA A 56 -0.36 -6.06 8.48
N ASP A 57 -0.48 -6.01 7.15
CA ASP A 57 -0.22 -7.16 6.28
C ASP A 57 0.22 -6.71 4.88
N THR A 58 0.81 -7.61 4.10
CA THR A 58 1.26 -7.35 2.73
C THR A 58 1.05 -8.56 1.84
N GLU A 59 0.24 -8.39 0.80
CA GLU A 59 0.01 -9.41 -0.22
C GLU A 59 0.71 -9.04 -1.53
N VAL A 60 1.07 -10.05 -2.32
CA VAL A 60 1.65 -9.87 -3.65
C VAL A 60 0.59 -10.13 -4.70
N ALA A 61 0.38 -9.15 -5.58
CA ALA A 61 -0.42 -9.30 -6.78
C ALA A 61 0.49 -9.38 -8.01
N ILE A 62 0.40 -10.51 -8.72
CA ILE A 62 1.16 -10.78 -9.95
C ILE A 62 0.58 -10.01 -11.14
N VAL A 63 -0.73 -9.74 -11.11
CA VAL A 63 -1.44 -8.96 -12.13
C VAL A 63 -2.49 -8.10 -11.44
N GLY A 64 -2.61 -6.84 -11.86
CA GLY A 64 -3.69 -5.93 -11.45
C GLY A 64 -4.33 -5.31 -12.69
N VAL A 65 -5.67 -5.22 -12.69
CA VAL A 65 -6.42 -4.54 -13.74
C VAL A 65 -7.12 -3.35 -13.10
N GLU A 66 -6.87 -2.15 -13.62
CA GLU A 66 -7.59 -0.95 -13.20
C GLU A 66 -8.99 -0.95 -13.82
N GLY A 67 -9.99 -1.36 -13.03
CA GLY A 67 -11.38 -1.23 -13.42
C GLY A 67 -11.80 0.24 -13.41
N LYS A 68 -12.13 0.79 -14.58
CA LYS A 68 -12.79 2.09 -14.68
C LYS A 68 -14.30 1.86 -14.66
N SER A 69 -15.00 2.43 -13.68
CA SER A 69 -16.46 2.52 -13.74
C SER A 69 -16.82 3.57 -14.79
N GLU A 70 -17.54 3.18 -15.82
CA GLU A 70 -18.28 4.15 -16.64
C GLU A 70 -19.41 4.74 -15.77
N LYS A 71 -19.67 6.04 -15.94
CA LYS A 71 -20.67 6.79 -15.18
C LYS A 71 -22.08 6.49 -15.66
#